data_AF-A0A2J0MER3-F1
#
_entry.id   AF-A0A2J0MER3-F1
#
_cell.length_a   1.000
_cell.length_b   1.000
_cell.length_c   1.000
_cell.angle_alpha   90.00
_cell.angle_beta   90.00
_cell.angle_gamma   90.00
#
_symmetry.space_group_name_H-M   'P 1'
#
loop_
_entity.id
_entity.type
_entity.pdbx_description
1 polymer ?
#
loop_
_entity_poly.entity_id
_entity_poly.type
_entity_poly.pdbx_seq_one_letter_code
_entity_poly.pdbx_strand_id
1 'polypeptide(L)'
;MGKTKITTKSTEEVSIKNTSKNEDIKAVATKTPKKKITSGILFIDATFNNTKVLFGDKLGNTLFWSSAGTLGFRGAKKGTPFAA
;
A
#
# COMPACT_ATOMS: atom_id res chain seq x y z
N MET A 1 -5.65 -10.55 48.14
CA MET A 1 -4.46 -9.68 48.02
C MET A 1 -3.94 -9.87 46.59
N GLY A 2 -4.41 -9.14 45.58
CA GLY A 2 -4.13 -7.73 45.34
C GLY A 2 -2.73 -7.61 44.74
N LYS A 3 -2.45 -7.06 43.56
CA LYS A 3 -3.19 -6.22 42.61
C LYS A 3 -2.54 -6.44 41.24
N THR A 4 -3.27 -6.81 40.19
CA THR A 4 -2.80 -6.49 38.83
C THR A 4 -3.02 -5.01 38.64
N LYS A 5 -1.93 -4.29 38.39
CA LYS A 5 -1.92 -2.86 38.20
C LYS A 5 -1.28 -2.59 36.85
N ILE A 6 -1.81 -1.55 36.21
CA ILE A 6 -1.20 -0.70 35.16
C ILE A 6 -1.70 -1.03 33.74
N THR A 7 -2.18 -0.11 32.91
CA THR A 7 -2.62 1.30 33.05
C THR A 7 -3.17 1.67 31.66
N THR A 8 -4.32 2.33 31.60
CA THR A 8 -4.77 3.11 30.45
C THR A 8 -3.88 4.35 30.27
N LYS A 9 -3.23 4.48 29.11
CA LYS A 9 -2.80 5.77 28.52
C LYS A 9 -2.97 5.61 27.02
N SER A 10 -4.01 6.15 26.39
CA SER A 10 -4.17 7.56 26.03
C SER A 10 -2.95 8.13 25.29
N THR A 11 -3.21 8.45 24.02
CA THR A 11 -2.69 9.62 23.31
C THR A 11 -1.32 9.48 22.65
N GLU A 12 -1.39 9.49 21.32
CA GLU A 12 -0.51 10.13 20.35
C GLU A 12 0.73 10.83 20.92
N GLU A 13 1.91 10.38 20.48
CA GLU A 13 3.02 11.29 20.20
C GLU A 13 3.74 10.89 18.91
N VAL A 14 3.84 11.89 18.03
CA VAL A 14 4.61 11.92 16.78
C VAL A 14 6.10 11.88 17.10
N SER A 15 6.87 11.03 16.41
CA SER A 15 8.32 11.22 16.30
C SER A 15 8.78 11.13 14.85
N ILE A 16 9.03 12.30 14.28
CA ILE A 16 9.88 12.47 13.11
C ILE A 16 11.30 12.60 13.64
N LYS A 17 12.21 11.76 13.16
CA LYS A 17 13.61 12.06 12.81
C LYS A 17 14.38 10.77 12.53
N ASN A 18 14.81 10.57 11.29
CA ASN A 18 16.24 10.64 10.97
C ASN A 18 16.51 10.28 9.50
N THR A 19 16.99 11.30 8.81
CA THR A 19 17.77 11.21 7.58
C THR A 19 19.04 10.40 7.84
N SER A 20 19.29 9.38 7.03
CA SER A 20 20.67 8.94 6.75
C SER A 20 20.80 8.77 5.25
N LYS A 21 21.69 9.58 4.70
CA LYS A 21 22.18 9.56 3.34
C LYS A 21 22.81 8.19 3.05
N ASN A 22 22.53 7.63 1.89
CA ASN A 22 23.54 6.92 1.12
C ASN A 22 23.30 7.25 -0.36
N GLU A 23 24.33 7.82 -0.96
CA GLU A 23 24.39 8.28 -2.34
C GLU A 23 24.81 7.12 -3.23
N ASP A 24 24.01 6.81 -4.25
CA ASP A 24 24.47 6.21 -5.52
C ASP A 24 23.45 6.60 -6.60
N ILE A 25 23.95 7.27 -7.64
CA ILE A 25 23.16 8.00 -8.64
C ILE A 25 22.50 7.03 -9.64
N LYS A 26 21.18 6.85 -9.57
CA LYS A 26 20.35 6.35 -10.68
C LYS A 26 19.01 7.08 -10.73
N ALA A 27 18.80 7.81 -11.83
CA ALA A 27 17.59 8.50 -12.30
C ALA A 27 16.79 9.26 -11.21
N VAL A 28 16.83 10.59 -11.26
CA VAL A 28 15.96 11.46 -10.45
C VAL A 28 14.51 11.25 -10.90
N ALA A 29 13.88 10.19 -10.39
CA ALA A 29 12.45 10.07 -10.35
C ALA A 29 11.96 11.19 -9.44
N THR A 30 11.26 12.16 -10.03
CA THR A 30 10.55 13.22 -9.32
C THR A 30 9.76 12.56 -8.21
N LYS A 31 10.20 12.75 -6.95
CA LYS A 31 9.58 12.11 -5.79
C LYS A 31 8.14 12.62 -5.74
N THR A 32 7.21 11.81 -6.23
CA THR A 32 5.79 12.09 -6.14
C THR A 32 5.50 12.35 -4.67
N PRO A 33 4.88 13.50 -4.33
CA PRO A 33 4.60 13.83 -2.95
C PRO A 33 3.74 12.70 -2.38
N LYS A 34 4.28 11.99 -1.39
CA LYS A 34 3.57 10.93 -0.68
C LYS A 34 2.42 11.59 0.10
N LYS A 35 1.27 11.73 -0.54
CA LYS A 35 0.03 12.08 0.14
C LYS A 35 -0.24 10.99 1.18
N LYS A 36 -0.39 11.36 2.45
CA LYS A 36 -0.78 10.41 3.49
C LYS A 36 -2.28 10.17 3.34
N ILE A 37 -2.66 8.99 2.86
CA ILE A 37 -4.06 8.58 2.75
C ILE A 37 -4.38 7.67 3.93
N THR A 38 -5.34 8.06 4.77
CA THR A 38 -5.74 7.31 5.97
C THR A 38 -6.73 6.18 5.66
N SER A 39 -7.57 6.35 4.63
CA SER A 39 -8.59 5.37 4.23
C SER A 39 -8.99 5.60 2.77
N GLY A 40 -9.26 4.53 2.04
CA GLY A 40 -9.70 4.56 0.65
C GLY A 40 -10.62 3.38 0.32
N ILE A 41 -10.96 3.25 -0.96
CA ILE A 41 -11.77 2.17 -1.51
C ILE A 41 -10.87 1.30 -2.39
N LEU A 42 -10.96 -0.01 -2.21
CA LEU A 42 -10.25 -0.99 -3.05
C LEU A 42 -11.24 -1.59 -4.05
N PHE A 43 -10.95 -1.40 -5.34
CA PHE A 43 -11.71 -1.99 -6.43
C PHE A 43 -10.95 -3.22 -6.96
N ILE A 44 -11.63 -4.35 -6.99
CA ILE A 44 -11.07 -5.63 -7.47
C ILE A 44 -11.90 -6.08 -8.66
N ASP A 45 -11.24 -6.18 -9.81
CA ASP A 45 -11.81 -6.73 -11.04
C ASP A 45 -11.21 -8.11 -11.30
N ALA A 46 -11.93 -9.14 -10.86
CA ALA A 46 -11.54 -10.54 -10.96
C ALA A 46 -12.24 -11.20 -12.16
N THR A 47 -11.54 -11.22 -13.30
CA THR A 47 -12.01 -11.90 -14.52
C THR A 47 -11.34 -13.26 -14.66
N PHE A 48 -11.88 -14.15 -15.50
CA PHE A 48 -11.30 -15.48 -15.74
C PHE A 48 -9.83 -15.46 -16.20
N ASN A 49 -9.39 -14.39 -16.85
CA ASN A 49 -8.08 -14.31 -17.49
C ASN A 49 -7.07 -13.40 -16.76
N ASN A 50 -7.53 -12.63 -15.76
CA ASN A 50 -6.71 -11.67 -15.03
C ASN A 50 -7.44 -11.12 -13.79
N THR A 51 -6.67 -10.84 -12.74
CA THR A 51 -7.12 -10.05 -11.58
C THR A 51 -6.46 -8.68 -11.60
N LYS A 52 -7.26 -7.62 -11.51
CA LYS A 52 -6.77 -6.24 -11.39
C LYS A 52 -7.21 -5.64 -10.07
N VAL A 53 -6.31 -4.90 -9.43
CA VAL A 53 -6.53 -4.25 -8.15
C VAL A 53 -6.26 -2.77 -8.30
N LEU A 54 -7.23 -1.95 -7.93
CA LEU A 54 -7.17 -0.50 -8.04
C LEU A 54 -7.55 0.12 -6.69
N PHE A 55 -6.61 0.86 -6.11
CA PHE A 55 -6.83 1.57 -4.87
C PHE A 55 -7.13 3.04 -5.18
N GLY A 56 -8.29 3.51 -4.72
CA GLY A 56 -8.76 4.85 -4.93
C GLY A 56 -9.20 5.57 -3.66
N ASP A 57 -9.29 6.89 -3.76
CA ASP A 57 -9.90 7.71 -2.72
C ASP A 57 -11.43 7.55 -2.71
N LYS A 58 -12.08 8.00 -1.63
CA LYS A 58 -13.55 8.02 -1.52
C LYS A 58 -14.24 8.86 -2.61
N LEU A 59 -13.48 9.74 -3.28
CA LEU A 59 -13.95 10.58 -4.38
C LEU A 59 -13.82 9.90 -5.76
N GLY A 60 -13.34 8.64 -5.81
CA GLY A 60 -13.16 7.90 -7.06
C GLY A 60 -11.84 8.18 -7.80
N ASN A 61 -10.94 8.98 -7.21
CA ASN A 61 -9.61 9.20 -7.78
C ASN A 61 -8.74 7.96 -7.60
N THR A 62 -8.07 7.51 -8.67
CA THR A 62 -7.13 6.38 -8.61
C THR A 62 -5.77 6.83 -8.08
N LEU A 63 -5.28 6.15 -7.04
CA LEU A 63 -3.96 6.40 -6.46
C LEU A 63 -2.94 5.40 -6.96
N PHE A 64 -3.27 4.11 -6.82
CA PHE A 64 -2.39 3.00 -7.17
C PHE A 64 -3.19 1.93 -7.89
N TRP A 65 -2.53 1.24 -8.81
CA TRP A 65 -3.10 0.09 -9.49
C TRP A 65 -2.03 -0.94 -9.75
N SER A 66 -2.44 -2.20 -9.77
CA SER A 66 -1.62 -3.31 -10.21
C SER A 66 -2.50 -4.42 -10.76
N SER A 67 -1.89 -5.37 -11.44
CA SER A 67 -2.58 -6.56 -11.94
C SER A 67 -1.65 -7.75 -11.92
N ALA A 68 -2.20 -8.97 -12.01
CA ALA A 68 -1.40 -10.17 -12.12
C ALA A 68 -0.38 -10.09 -13.27
N GLY A 69 -0.74 -9.45 -14.38
CA GLY A 69 0.17 -9.19 -15.50
C GLY A 69 1.35 -8.27 -15.15
N THR A 70 1.12 -7.21 -14.37
CA THR A 70 2.14 -6.25 -13.95
C THR A 70 3.15 -6.87 -12.99
N LEU A 71 2.74 -7.87 -12.20
CA LEU A 71 3.62 -8.65 -11.33
C LEU A 71 4.48 -9.68 -12.09
N GLY A 72 4.30 -9.82 -13.40
CA GLY A 72 5.09 -10.73 -14.24
C GLY A 72 4.44 -12.09 -14.49
N PHE A 73 3.20 -12.31 -14.05
CA PHE A 73 2.47 -13.52 -14.44
C PHE A 73 2.04 -13.42 -15.92
N ARG A 74 2.29 -14.49 -16.68
CA ARG A 74 2.00 -14.56 -18.13
C ARG A 74 1.08 -15.74 -18.44
N GLY A 75 0.31 -15.62 -19.53
CA GLY A 75 -0.60 -16.68 -20.00
C GLY A 75 -1.68 -17.03 -18.98
N ALA A 76 -2.01 -18.33 -18.89
CA ALA A 76 -3.03 -18.86 -17.97
C ALA A 76 -2.71 -18.64 -16.47
N LYS A 77 -1.44 -18.36 -16.12
CA LYS A 77 -1.05 -18.11 -14.72
C LYS A 77 -1.67 -16.82 -14.14
N LYS A 78 -2.10 -15.88 -14.99
CA LYS A 78 -2.71 -14.60 -14.58
C LYS A 78 -4.08 -14.74 -13.91
N GLY A 79 -4.83 -15.80 -14.23
CA GLY A 79 -6.15 -16.07 -13.65
C GLY A 79 -6.11 -17.00 -12.44
N THR A 80 -4.92 -17.39 -11.99
CA THR A 80 -4.78 -18.28 -10.83
C THR A 80 -4.96 -17.51 -9.53
N PRO A 81 -5.53 -18.13 -8.47
CA PRO A 81 -5.70 -17.48 -7.18
C PRO A 81 -4.38 -17.07 -6.52
N PHE A 82 -3.26 -17.69 -6.93
CA PHE A 82 -1.92 -17.32 -6.48
C PHE A 82 -1.44 -15.97 -7.04
N ALA A 83 -1.94 -15.58 -8.22
CA ALA A 83 -1.52 -14.36 -8.90
C ALA A 83 -2.38 -13.14 -8.52
N ALA A 84 -3.45 -13.34 -7.73
CA ALA A 84 -4.42 -12.33 -7.32
C ALA A 84 -3.93 -11.51 -6.11
#